data_AF-A0A7X7KPP0-F1
#
_entry.id   AF-A0A7X7KPP0-F1
#
_cell.length_a   1.000
_cell.length_b   1.000
_cell.length_c   1.000
_cell.angle_alpha   90.00
_cell.angle_beta   90.00
_cell.angle_gamma   90.00
#
_symmetry.space_group_name_H-M   'P 1'
#
loop_
_entity.id
_entity.type
_entity.pdbx_description
1 polymer ?
#
loop_
_entity_poly.entity_id
_entity_poly.type
_entity_poly.pdbx_seq_one_letter_code
_entity_poly.pdbx_strand_id
1 'polypeptide(L)'
;MPTCLPGDHPARWRALDSQAWALVTMVCTLYLPQVGRTCLGGLSLLYMGPVLWATLSVLALGEPSGLARPWQLWRLRAAWICFAGLAPFLSWWLRCVDLPYLAVAALLAMLSACWAFLETCAMVGHLARSRDLPGLALDALLARIALLYFLVIPLLALWVTFAAALLAGWAAVPGDWLRLWRQVPPWGRLLLTYAPVLALMNLARLLLRATSGLSALPCAVSAEPPGGPDHDAAVIASTPDCRP
;
A
#
# COMPACT_ATOMS: atom_id res chain seq x y z
N MET A 1 -19.28 -22.90 21.99
CA MET A 1 -19.37 -21.56 21.36
C MET A 1 -18.68 -21.65 20.01
N PRO A 2 -19.33 -21.31 18.89
CA PRO A 2 -18.67 -21.34 17.58
C PRO A 2 -17.51 -20.34 17.56
N THR A 3 -16.28 -20.84 17.52
CA THR A 3 -15.08 -20.01 17.38
C THR A 3 -14.91 -19.61 15.93
N CYS A 4 -14.80 -18.30 15.67
CA CYS A 4 -14.35 -17.80 14.37
C CYS A 4 -13.05 -18.53 13.98
N LEU A 5 -12.90 -18.90 12.70
CA LEU A 5 -11.60 -19.32 12.21
C LEU A 5 -10.55 -18.25 12.60
N PRO A 6 -9.35 -18.64 13.07
CA PRO A 6 -8.33 -17.69 13.53
C PRO A 6 -7.95 -16.68 12.44
N GLY A 7 -8.09 -17.09 11.18
CA GLY A 7 -7.92 -16.22 10.02
C GLY A 7 -8.97 -15.11 9.90
N ASP A 8 -10.15 -15.21 10.52
CA ASP A 8 -11.35 -14.38 10.26
C ASP A 8 -11.72 -13.34 11.33
N HIS A 9 -10.94 -13.23 12.41
CA HIS A 9 -11.29 -12.38 13.54
C HIS A 9 -11.36 -10.88 13.15
N PRO A 10 -12.41 -10.12 13.55
CA PRO A 10 -12.59 -8.71 13.16
C PRO A 10 -11.44 -7.80 13.61
N ALA A 11 -10.72 -8.19 14.66
CA ALA A 11 -9.53 -7.48 15.14
C ALA A 11 -8.39 -7.44 14.10
N ARG A 12 -8.31 -8.38 13.16
CA ARG A 12 -7.26 -8.41 12.11
C ARG A 12 -7.35 -7.21 11.17
N TRP A 13 -8.57 -6.72 10.95
CA TRP A 13 -8.82 -5.61 10.02
C TRP A 13 -8.41 -4.26 10.60
N ARG A 14 -8.16 -4.17 11.91
CA ARG A 14 -7.58 -2.98 12.54
C ARG A 14 -6.19 -2.64 11.99
N ALA A 15 -5.47 -3.63 11.43
CA ALA A 15 -4.22 -3.39 10.74
C ALA A 15 -4.38 -2.54 9.46
N LEU A 16 -5.55 -2.60 8.80
CA LEU A 16 -5.84 -1.75 7.65
C LEU A 16 -6.14 -0.31 8.08
N ASP A 17 -6.85 -0.14 9.21
CA ASP A 17 -7.06 1.19 9.81
C ASP A 17 -5.73 1.82 10.22
N SER A 18 -4.86 1.06 10.89
CA SER A 18 -3.56 1.56 11.30
C SER A 18 -2.69 1.94 10.11
N GLN A 19 -2.75 1.18 9.01
CA GLN A 19 -2.10 1.51 7.76
C GLN A 19 -2.70 2.77 7.10
N ALA A 20 -4.03 2.95 7.14
CA ALA A 20 -4.69 4.15 6.64
C ALA A 20 -4.25 5.40 7.40
N TRP A 21 -4.24 5.34 8.73
CA TRP A 21 -3.78 6.46 9.58
C TRP A 21 -2.30 6.77 9.40
N ALA A 22 -1.47 5.76 9.15
CA ALA A 22 -0.07 5.97 8.77
C ALA A 22 0.05 6.76 7.45
N LEU A 23 -0.73 6.42 6.43
CA LEU A 23 -0.76 7.15 5.16
C LEU A 23 -1.27 8.59 5.31
N VAL A 24 -2.31 8.80 6.13
CA VAL A 24 -2.79 10.15 6.48
C VAL A 24 -1.68 10.96 7.15
N THR A 25 -0.99 10.36 8.12
CA THR A 25 0.12 11.00 8.82
C THR A 25 1.25 11.37 7.86
N MET A 26 1.64 10.47 6.95
CA MET A 26 2.63 10.76 5.90
C MET A 26 2.22 11.98 5.07
N VAL A 27 0.99 12.02 4.58
CA VAL A 27 0.49 13.16 3.80
C VAL A 27 0.51 14.45 4.62
N CYS A 28 0.03 14.43 5.86
CA CYS A 28 0.06 15.60 6.73
C CYS A 28 1.50 16.10 6.97
N THR A 29 2.46 15.20 7.18
CA THR A 29 3.87 15.59 7.36
C THR A 29 4.46 16.27 6.11
N LEU A 30 3.98 15.94 4.91
CA LEU A 30 4.40 16.59 3.67
C LEU A 30 3.84 18.03 3.51
N TYR A 31 2.69 18.34 4.11
CA TYR A 31 2.04 19.67 4.04
C TYR A 31 2.32 20.59 5.23
N LEU A 32 3.08 20.13 6.21
CA LEU A 32 3.54 20.94 7.34
C LEU A 32 5.04 21.28 7.19
N PRO A 33 5.46 22.02 6.14
CA PRO A 33 6.86 22.37 5.94
C PRO A 33 7.41 23.23 7.10
N GLN A 34 6.54 23.91 7.86
CA GLN A 34 6.96 24.70 9.02
C GLN A 34 7.39 23.85 10.22
N VAL A 35 6.78 22.68 10.43
CA VAL A 35 7.21 21.72 11.48
C VAL A 35 8.58 21.11 11.12
N GLY A 36 8.89 21.06 9.82
CA GLY A 36 10.18 20.62 9.30
C GLY A 36 11.31 21.66 9.33
N ARG A 37 11.01 22.94 9.54
CA ARG A 37 12.01 24.03 9.59
C ARG A 37 12.60 24.25 10.99
N THR A 38 11.98 23.73 12.04
CA THR A 38 12.53 23.80 13.40
C THR A 38 13.61 22.74 13.59
N CYS A 39 14.82 23.19 13.94
CA CYS A 39 16.07 22.43 14.09
C CYS A 39 16.01 21.28 15.11
N LEU A 40 15.35 20.19 14.75
CA LEU A 40 15.69 18.87 15.27
C LEU A 40 15.92 17.98 14.07
N GLY A 41 16.92 17.10 14.14
CA GLY A 41 17.14 16.03 13.16
C GLY A 41 15.97 15.03 12.98
N GLY A 42 14.75 15.40 13.39
CA GLY A 42 13.55 14.60 13.57
C GLY A 42 12.60 14.51 12.37
N LEU A 43 12.81 15.22 11.25
CA LEU A 43 12.01 14.99 10.02
C LEU A 43 12.15 13.55 9.51
N SER A 44 13.34 12.95 9.64
CA SER A 44 13.54 11.55 9.30
C SER A 44 12.70 10.64 10.20
N LEU A 45 12.64 10.90 11.51
CA LEU A 45 11.83 10.11 12.44
C LEU A 45 10.32 10.32 12.25
N LEU A 46 9.89 11.57 12.00
CA LEU A 46 8.49 11.91 11.72
C LEU A 46 7.97 11.28 10.43
N TYR A 47 8.83 11.12 9.42
CA TYR A 47 8.49 10.42 8.18
C TYR A 47 8.69 8.88 8.30
N MET A 48 9.78 8.42 8.92
CA MET A 48 10.06 6.99 9.09
C MET A 48 9.06 6.31 10.02
N GLY A 49 8.59 7.00 11.07
CA GLY A 49 7.64 6.43 12.05
C GLY A 49 6.39 5.88 11.38
N PRO A 50 5.66 6.67 10.58
CA PRO A 50 4.53 6.19 9.78
C PRO A 50 4.90 5.06 8.80
N VAL A 51 6.07 5.10 8.17
CA VAL A 51 6.49 4.04 7.22
C VAL A 51 6.69 2.72 7.96
N LEU A 52 7.45 2.74 9.06
CA LEU A 52 7.68 1.58 9.90
C LEU A 52 6.37 1.05 10.47
N TRP A 53 5.48 1.93 10.94
CA TRP A 53 4.19 1.54 11.47
C TRP A 53 3.29 0.89 10.40
N ALA A 54 3.25 1.43 9.19
CA ALA A 54 2.52 0.84 8.07
C ALA A 54 3.10 -0.53 7.69
N THR A 55 4.44 -0.67 7.65
CA THR A 55 5.10 -1.95 7.39
C THR A 55 4.78 -2.98 8.47
N LEU A 56 4.87 -2.61 9.75
CA LEU A 56 4.51 -3.49 10.87
C LEU A 56 3.04 -3.90 10.81
N SER A 57 2.15 -2.98 10.44
CA SER A 57 0.72 -3.27 10.25
C SER A 57 0.50 -4.31 9.15
N VAL A 58 1.21 -4.20 8.04
CA VAL A 58 1.16 -5.17 6.92
C VAL A 58 1.75 -6.53 7.31
N LEU A 59 2.82 -6.54 8.12
CA LEU A 59 3.39 -7.78 8.64
C LEU A 59 2.46 -8.46 9.64
N ALA A 60 1.69 -7.69 10.41
CA ALA A 60 0.70 -8.18 11.35
C ALA A 60 -0.59 -8.71 10.70
N LEU A 61 -0.79 -8.48 9.39
CA LEU A 61 -1.88 -9.12 8.65
C LEU A 61 -1.64 -10.64 8.64
N GLY A 62 -2.48 -11.40 9.35
CA GLY A 62 -2.54 -12.86 9.24
C GLY A 62 -2.99 -13.28 7.83
N GLU A 63 -2.88 -14.56 7.50
CA GLU A 63 -3.38 -15.09 6.22
C GLU A 63 -4.92 -15.02 6.18
N PRO A 64 -5.52 -14.12 5.38
CA PRO A 64 -6.97 -14.04 5.30
C PRO A 64 -7.52 -15.23 4.51
N SER A 65 -8.51 -15.91 5.08
CA SER A 65 -9.39 -16.83 4.37
C SER A 65 -10.07 -16.08 3.21
N GLY A 66 -9.70 -16.43 1.97
CA GLY A 66 -10.18 -15.80 0.75
C GLY A 66 -9.12 -15.09 -0.09
N LEU A 67 -7.84 -15.03 0.34
CA LEU A 67 -6.76 -14.82 -0.63
C LEU A 67 -6.56 -16.12 -1.42
N ALA A 68 -6.81 -16.07 -2.72
CA ALA A 68 -6.69 -17.23 -3.59
C ALA A 68 -5.27 -17.80 -3.64
N ARG A 69 -4.24 -17.02 -3.26
CA ARG A 69 -2.83 -17.44 -3.29
C ARG A 69 -2.02 -16.82 -2.15
N PRO A 70 -1.30 -17.61 -1.33
CA PRO A 70 -0.43 -17.11 -0.25
C PRO A 70 0.67 -16.18 -0.78
N TRP A 71 1.06 -16.33 -2.05
CA TRP A 71 2.03 -15.48 -2.73
C TRP A 71 1.65 -13.99 -2.78
N GLN A 72 0.36 -13.64 -2.76
CA GLN A 72 -0.07 -12.24 -2.80
C GLN A 72 0.27 -11.49 -1.51
N LEU A 73 0.08 -12.14 -0.35
CA LEU A 73 0.46 -11.55 0.94
C LEU A 73 1.97 -11.42 1.07
N TRP A 74 2.73 -12.41 0.56
CA TRP A 74 4.18 -12.34 0.53
C TRP A 74 4.69 -11.16 -0.32
N ARG A 75 4.12 -10.96 -1.52
CA ARG A 75 4.44 -9.80 -2.37
C ARG A 75 4.15 -8.47 -1.69
N LEU A 76 3.01 -8.34 -1.01
CA LEU A 76 2.66 -7.14 -0.26
C LEU A 76 3.67 -6.87 0.85
N ARG A 77 3.99 -7.89 1.66
CA ARG A 77 5.00 -7.78 2.74
C ARG A 77 6.36 -7.41 2.18
N ALA A 78 6.81 -8.05 1.10
CA ALA A 78 8.07 -7.75 0.44
C ALA A 78 8.12 -6.29 -0.05
N ALA A 79 7.06 -5.79 -0.68
CA ALA A 79 6.98 -4.41 -1.15
C ALA A 79 7.12 -3.40 0.00
N TRP A 80 6.43 -3.63 1.13
CA TRP A 80 6.52 -2.77 2.31
C TRP A 80 7.85 -2.87 3.07
N ILE A 81 8.49 -4.04 3.09
CA ILE A 81 9.85 -4.21 3.63
C ILE A 81 10.86 -3.45 2.77
N CYS A 82 10.79 -3.60 1.44
CA CYS A 82 11.65 -2.86 0.51
C CYS A 82 11.48 -1.35 0.69
N PHE A 83 10.22 -0.87 0.79
CA PHE A 83 9.96 0.54 1.03
C PHE A 83 10.51 1.02 2.37
N ALA A 84 10.28 0.29 3.46
CA ALA A 84 10.83 0.67 4.78
C ALA A 84 12.36 0.69 4.80
N GLY A 85 13.03 -0.27 4.14
CA GLY A 85 14.49 -0.30 4.05
C GLY A 85 15.07 0.83 3.20
N LEU A 86 14.34 1.30 2.19
CA LEU A 86 14.79 2.36 1.29
C LEU A 86 14.36 3.77 1.74
N ALA A 87 13.35 3.89 2.60
CA ALA A 87 12.84 5.17 3.08
C ALA A 87 13.93 6.09 3.69
N PRO A 88 14.93 5.61 4.47
CA PRO A 88 16.02 6.45 4.98
C PRO A 88 16.75 7.26 3.91
N PHE A 89 16.91 6.69 2.71
CA PHE A 89 17.61 7.34 1.60
C PHE A 89 16.87 8.56 1.06
N LEU A 90 15.54 8.62 1.17
CA LEU A 90 14.77 9.83 0.85
C LEU A 90 15.20 11.01 1.74
N SER A 91 15.26 10.76 3.06
CA SER A 91 15.66 11.81 3.99
C SER A 91 17.14 12.17 3.87
N TRP A 92 18.01 11.21 3.57
CA TRP A 92 19.45 11.48 3.41
C TRP A 92 19.76 12.22 2.12
N TRP A 93 19.08 11.88 1.02
CA TRP A 93 19.25 12.61 -0.24
C TRP A 93 18.84 14.07 -0.10
N LEU A 94 17.74 14.37 0.59
CA LEU A 94 17.32 15.75 0.87
C LEU A 94 18.32 16.54 1.72
N ARG A 95 19.20 15.88 2.47
CA ARG A 95 20.25 16.52 3.28
C ARG A 95 21.58 16.64 2.52
N CYS A 96 21.88 15.68 1.65
CA CYS A 96 23.14 15.57 0.91
C CYS A 96 22.86 15.46 -0.59
N VAL A 97 22.37 16.56 -1.18
CA VAL A 97 21.85 16.61 -2.56
C VAL A 97 22.92 16.34 -3.62
N ASP A 98 24.19 16.58 -3.29
CA ASP A 98 25.32 16.48 -4.22
C ASP A 98 25.81 15.05 -4.47
N LEU A 99 25.25 14.05 -3.76
CA LEU A 99 25.64 12.65 -3.91
C LEU A 99 24.69 11.91 -4.87
N PRO A 100 25.12 11.57 -6.11
CA PRO A 100 24.25 10.95 -7.11
C PRO A 100 23.75 9.56 -6.68
N TYR A 101 24.55 8.82 -5.91
CA TYR A 101 24.13 7.55 -5.31
C TYR A 101 22.88 7.70 -4.43
N LEU A 102 22.82 8.75 -3.60
CA LEU A 102 21.66 9.01 -2.74
C LEU A 102 20.43 9.39 -3.56
N ALA A 103 20.61 10.11 -4.67
CA ALA A 103 19.53 10.44 -5.59
C ALA A 103 18.93 9.17 -6.23
N VAL A 104 19.78 8.25 -6.70
CA VAL A 104 19.34 6.96 -7.26
C VAL A 104 18.63 6.12 -6.19
N ALA A 105 19.17 6.04 -4.98
CA ALA A 105 18.55 5.31 -3.88
C ALA A 105 17.20 5.92 -3.44
N ALA A 106 17.09 7.25 -3.40
CA ALA A 106 15.84 7.94 -3.11
C ALA A 106 14.78 7.69 -4.20
N LEU A 107 15.17 7.65 -5.48
CA LEU A 107 14.28 7.29 -6.57
C LEU A 107 13.80 5.83 -6.48
N LEU A 108 14.70 4.90 -6.14
CA LEU A 108 14.33 3.51 -5.84
C LEU A 108 13.36 3.43 -4.65
N ALA A 109 13.55 4.26 -3.62
CA ALA A 109 12.62 4.36 -2.50
C ALA A 109 11.22 4.82 -2.96
N MET A 110 11.13 5.84 -3.83
CA MET A 110 9.85 6.31 -4.37
C MET A 110 9.15 5.24 -5.24
N LEU A 111 9.91 4.51 -6.06
CA LEU A 111 9.40 3.40 -6.86
C LEU A 111 8.90 2.24 -5.98
N SER A 112 9.64 1.92 -4.92
CA SER A 112 9.23 0.89 -3.95
C SER A 112 7.97 1.30 -3.19
N ALA A 113 7.79 2.58 -2.87
CA ALA A 113 6.57 3.12 -2.27
C ALA A 113 5.37 2.93 -3.22
N CYS A 114 5.54 3.29 -4.49
CA CYS A 114 4.53 3.09 -5.52
C CYS A 114 4.14 1.62 -5.65
N TRP A 115 5.12 0.72 -5.64
CA TRP A 115 4.88 -0.73 -5.67
C TRP A 115 4.08 -1.18 -4.44
N ALA A 116 4.46 -0.77 -3.23
CA ALA A 116 3.75 -1.08 -2.00
C ALA A 116 2.28 -0.60 -2.02
N PHE A 117 2.03 0.62 -2.51
CA PHE A 117 0.68 1.17 -2.64
C PHE A 117 -0.18 0.40 -3.65
N LEU A 118 0.39 0.04 -4.80
CA LEU A 118 -0.30 -0.75 -5.83
C LEU A 118 -0.63 -2.15 -5.34
N GLU A 119 0.29 -2.83 -4.65
CA GLU A 119 0.04 -4.14 -4.04
C GLU A 119 -1.04 -4.05 -2.95
N THR A 120 -1.09 -2.95 -2.20
CA THR A 120 -2.14 -2.71 -1.19
C THR A 120 -3.52 -2.61 -1.85
N CYS A 121 -3.67 -1.84 -2.93
CA CYS A 121 -4.91 -1.80 -3.71
C CYS A 121 -5.28 -3.16 -4.31
N ALA A 122 -4.30 -3.90 -4.84
CA ALA A 122 -4.52 -5.20 -5.43
C ALA A 122 -5.03 -6.21 -4.39
N MET A 123 -4.43 -6.22 -3.20
CA MET A 123 -4.84 -7.05 -2.07
C MET A 123 -6.27 -6.74 -1.63
N VAL A 124 -6.61 -5.46 -1.42
CA VAL A 124 -7.99 -5.05 -1.07
C VAL A 124 -8.98 -5.43 -2.17
N GLY A 125 -8.65 -5.20 -3.44
CA GLY A 125 -9.52 -5.56 -4.56
C GLY A 125 -9.69 -7.07 -4.77
N HIS A 126 -8.71 -7.89 -4.37
CA HIS A 126 -8.86 -9.34 -4.35
C HIS A 126 -9.75 -9.81 -3.20
N LEU A 127 -9.54 -9.27 -2.00
CA LEU A 127 -10.39 -9.57 -0.84
C LEU A 127 -11.84 -9.16 -1.06
N ALA A 128 -12.07 -7.98 -1.65
CA ALA A 128 -13.41 -7.50 -1.96
C ALA A 128 -14.14 -8.46 -2.92
N ARG A 129 -13.43 -8.99 -3.92
CA ARG A 129 -13.99 -9.96 -4.89
C ARG A 129 -14.23 -11.33 -4.28
N SER A 130 -13.38 -11.80 -3.37
CA SER A 130 -13.59 -13.11 -2.72
C SER A 130 -14.67 -13.10 -1.65
N ARG A 131 -15.12 -11.91 -1.23
CA ARG A 131 -16.21 -11.71 -0.26
C ARG A 131 -17.48 -11.11 -0.87
N ASP A 132 -17.57 -11.07 -2.21
CA ASP A 132 -18.72 -10.51 -2.94
C ASP A 132 -19.11 -9.08 -2.51
N LEU A 133 -18.10 -8.21 -2.35
CA LEU A 133 -18.26 -6.78 -2.05
C LEU A 133 -17.98 -5.92 -3.30
N PRO A 134 -18.92 -5.79 -4.26
CA PRO A 134 -18.67 -5.15 -5.55
C PRO A 134 -18.31 -3.67 -5.44
N GLY A 135 -18.92 -2.94 -4.49
CA GLY A 135 -18.60 -1.52 -4.25
C GLY A 135 -17.15 -1.31 -3.80
N LEU A 136 -16.64 -2.19 -2.92
CA LEU A 136 -15.26 -2.12 -2.44
C LEU A 136 -14.26 -2.54 -3.54
N ALA A 137 -14.64 -3.50 -4.39
CA ALA A 137 -13.82 -3.91 -5.53
C ALA A 137 -13.67 -2.78 -6.56
N LEU A 138 -14.76 -2.04 -6.83
CA LEU A 138 -14.73 -0.85 -7.69
C LEU A 138 -13.88 0.27 -7.08
N ASP A 139 -14.06 0.56 -5.79
CA ASP A 139 -13.26 1.56 -5.08
C ASP A 139 -11.76 1.21 -5.14
N ALA A 140 -11.39 -0.07 -5.01
CA ALA A 140 -10.01 -0.53 -5.12
C ALA A 140 -9.44 -0.35 -6.54
N LEU A 141 -10.25 -0.58 -7.57
CA LEU A 141 -9.88 -0.32 -8.96
C LEU A 141 -9.65 1.18 -9.21
N LEU A 142 -10.57 2.03 -8.74
CA LEU A 142 -10.47 3.49 -8.88
C LEU A 142 -9.24 4.05 -8.14
N ALA A 143 -8.97 3.56 -6.92
CA ALA A 143 -7.77 3.93 -6.18
C ALA A 143 -6.49 3.52 -6.90
N ARG A 144 -6.46 2.32 -7.49
CA ARG A 144 -5.32 1.86 -8.29
C ARG A 144 -5.10 2.71 -9.55
N ILE A 145 -6.17 3.06 -10.26
CA ILE A 145 -6.09 3.96 -11.43
C ILE A 145 -5.58 5.33 -11.01
N ALA A 146 -6.10 5.89 -9.91
CA ALA A 146 -5.64 7.17 -9.38
C ALA A 146 -4.15 7.15 -9.03
N LEU A 147 -3.65 6.09 -8.38
CA LEU A 147 -2.22 5.91 -8.11
C LEU A 147 -1.39 5.86 -9.39
N LEU A 148 -1.85 5.12 -10.41
CA LEU A 148 -1.12 5.03 -11.68
C LEU A 148 -0.98 6.38 -12.37
N TYR A 149 -2.08 7.12 -12.52
CA TYR A 149 -2.10 8.37 -13.27
C TYR A 149 -1.52 9.56 -12.50
N PHE A 150 -1.77 9.64 -11.19
CA PHE A 150 -1.40 10.82 -10.41
C PHE A 150 -0.09 10.66 -9.63
N LEU A 151 0.46 9.44 -9.54
CA LEU A 151 1.72 9.20 -8.82
C LEU A 151 2.74 8.44 -9.69
N VAL A 152 2.39 7.26 -10.20
CA VAL A 152 3.36 6.37 -10.86
C VAL A 152 3.84 6.92 -12.20
N ILE A 153 2.93 7.31 -13.10
CA ILE A 153 3.28 7.85 -14.42
C ILE A 153 4.11 9.13 -14.28
N PRO A 154 3.72 10.13 -13.45
CA PRO A 154 4.53 11.31 -13.22
C PRO A 154 5.92 10.97 -12.66
N LEU A 155 6.01 10.04 -11.70
CA LEU A 155 7.28 9.62 -11.11
C LEU A 155 8.19 8.93 -12.13
N LEU A 156 7.65 8.06 -12.97
CA LEU A 156 8.41 7.42 -14.05
C LEU A 156 8.88 8.42 -15.09
N ALA A 157 8.05 9.40 -15.46
CA ALA A 157 8.45 10.46 -16.36
C ALA A 157 9.64 11.26 -15.78
N LEU A 158 9.54 11.66 -14.50
CA LEU A 158 10.63 12.27 -13.73
C LEU A 158 11.91 11.40 -13.77
N TRP A 159 11.77 10.10 -13.54
CA TRP A 159 12.89 9.16 -13.52
C TRP A 159 13.58 9.02 -14.88
N VAL A 160 12.82 8.90 -15.97
CA VAL A 160 13.36 8.83 -17.33
C VAL A 160 14.12 10.11 -17.67
N THR A 161 13.55 11.27 -17.34
CA THR A 161 14.23 12.56 -17.55
C THR A 161 15.50 12.71 -16.71
N PHE A 162 15.50 12.20 -15.46
CA PHE A 162 16.69 12.17 -14.61
C PHE A 162 17.78 11.26 -15.17
N ALA A 163 17.42 10.04 -15.61
CA ALA A 163 18.37 9.11 -16.23
C ALA A 163 18.97 9.66 -17.52
N ALA A 164 18.15 10.29 -18.37
CA ALA A 164 18.62 10.95 -19.59
C ALA A 164 19.61 12.09 -19.28
N ALA A 165 19.34 12.88 -18.24
CA ALA A 165 20.23 13.96 -17.82
C ALA A 165 21.58 13.45 -17.30
N LEU A 166 21.58 12.36 -16.53
CA LEU A 166 22.81 11.70 -16.07
C LEU A 166 23.65 11.16 -17.24
N LEU A 167 23.01 10.49 -18.20
CA LEU A 167 23.70 9.94 -19.38
C LEU A 167 24.27 11.03 -20.29
N ALA A 168 23.60 12.19 -20.36
CA ALA A 168 24.06 13.32 -21.17
C ALA A 168 25.23 14.11 -20.53
N GLY A 169 25.71 13.71 -19.34
CA GLY A 169 26.83 14.38 -18.66
C GLY A 169 26.48 15.72 -18.02
N TRP A 170 25.19 16.01 -17.83
CA TRP A 170 24.73 17.26 -17.22
C TRP A 170 24.98 17.20 -15.71
N ALA A 171 26.12 17.71 -15.25
CA ALA A 171 26.46 17.73 -13.82
C ALA A 171 25.53 18.62 -12.97
N ALA A 172 24.67 19.43 -13.59
CA ALA A 172 23.81 20.43 -12.94
C ALA A 172 22.31 20.10 -12.95
N VAL A 173 21.94 18.81 -13.01
CA VAL A 173 20.54 18.34 -13.06
C VAL A 173 19.60 19.05 -12.06
N PRO A 174 19.95 19.25 -10.77
CA PRO A 174 19.04 19.88 -9.81
C PRO A 174 18.72 21.35 -10.14
N GLY A 175 19.69 22.09 -10.67
CA GLY A 175 19.55 23.51 -11.02
C GLY A 175 18.67 23.72 -12.26
N ASP A 176 18.82 22.84 -13.25
CA ASP A 176 18.03 22.90 -14.48
C ASP A 176 16.58 22.45 -14.27
N TRP A 177 16.36 21.47 -13.38
CA TRP A 177 15.02 21.09 -12.92
C TRP A 177 14.27 22.25 -12.27
N LEU A 178 14.94 23.04 -11.43
CA LEU A 178 14.30 24.17 -10.74
C LEU A 178 13.94 25.30 -11.72
N ARG A 179 14.71 25.47 -12.81
CA ARG A 179 14.40 26.41 -13.89
C ARG A 179 13.21 25.93 -14.73
N LEU A 180 13.19 24.65 -15.09
CA LEU A 180 12.04 24.00 -15.74
C LEU A 180 10.77 24.11 -14.88
N TRP A 181 10.89 23.93 -13.57
CA TRP A 181 9.77 24.03 -12.63
C TRP A 181 9.14 25.42 -12.59
N ARG A 182 9.93 26.48 -12.79
CA ARG A 182 9.42 27.86 -12.87
C ARG A 182 8.64 28.13 -14.16
N GLN A 183 8.86 27.34 -15.21
CA GLN A 183 8.16 27.45 -16.49
C GLN A 183 6.81 26.71 -16.50
N VAL A 184 6.59 25.79 -15.54
CA VAL A 184 5.32 25.07 -15.42
C VAL A 184 4.21 26.05 -15.03
N PRO A 185 3.08 26.08 -15.77
CA PRO A 185 1.98 26.97 -15.44
C PRO A 185 1.43 26.71 -14.04
N PRO A 186 0.83 27.71 -13.37
CA PRO A 186 0.39 27.60 -11.97
C PRO A 186 -0.55 26.41 -11.72
N TRP A 187 -1.47 26.14 -12.65
CA TRP A 187 -2.37 24.98 -12.58
C TRP A 187 -1.63 23.64 -12.69
N GLY A 188 -0.56 23.58 -13.49
CA GLY A 188 0.28 22.39 -13.62
C GLY A 188 1.08 22.12 -12.34
N ARG A 189 1.61 23.18 -11.71
CA ARG A 189 2.28 23.09 -10.40
C ARG A 189 1.33 22.63 -9.30
N LEU A 190 0.10 23.16 -9.28
CA LEU A 190 -0.95 22.68 -8.39
C LEU A 190 -1.21 21.19 -8.62
N LEU A 191 -1.43 20.76 -9.86
CA LEU A 191 -1.72 19.37 -10.16
C LEU A 191 -0.58 18.43 -9.74
N LEU A 192 0.67 18.76 -10.06
CA LEU A 192 1.83 17.94 -9.66
C LEU A 192 2.08 17.91 -8.14
N THR A 193 1.67 18.96 -7.41
CA THR A 193 1.83 19.02 -5.96
C THR A 193 0.69 18.26 -5.24
N TYR A 194 -0.55 18.45 -5.67
CA TYR A 194 -1.73 17.97 -4.96
C TYR A 194 -2.27 16.63 -5.49
N ALA A 195 -2.04 16.27 -6.76
CA ALA A 195 -2.55 15.01 -7.31
C ALA A 195 -1.97 13.74 -6.65
N PRO A 196 -0.67 13.65 -6.34
CA PRO A 196 -0.12 12.54 -5.56
C PRO A 196 -0.83 12.36 -4.22
N VAL A 197 -1.19 13.49 -3.61
CA VAL A 197 -1.81 13.54 -2.29
C VAL A 197 -3.25 13.09 -2.34
N LEU A 198 -4.00 13.51 -3.35
CA LEU A 198 -5.35 13.01 -3.61
C LEU A 198 -5.34 11.49 -3.83
N ALA A 199 -4.35 10.96 -4.55
CA ALA A 199 -4.21 9.52 -4.75
C ALA A 199 -3.92 8.76 -3.44
N LEU A 200 -3.03 9.29 -2.59
CA LEU A 200 -2.73 8.71 -1.27
C LEU A 200 -3.92 8.80 -0.30
N MET A 201 -4.68 9.90 -0.33
CA MET A 201 -5.89 10.06 0.47
C MET A 201 -7.02 9.14 0.01
N ASN A 202 -7.12 8.91 -1.31
CA ASN A 202 -8.07 7.92 -1.82
C ASN A 202 -7.70 6.49 -1.40
N LEU A 203 -6.40 6.16 -1.35
CA LEU A 203 -5.92 4.88 -0.79
C LEU A 203 -6.23 4.76 0.71
N ALA A 204 -5.99 5.80 1.51
CA ALA A 204 -6.33 5.79 2.93
C ALA A 204 -7.85 5.62 3.15
N ARG A 205 -8.68 6.31 2.36
CA ARG A 205 -10.14 6.15 2.36
C ARG A 205 -10.55 4.72 2.01
N LEU A 206 -9.92 4.12 0.99
CA LEU A 206 -10.17 2.73 0.60
C LEU A 206 -9.89 1.77 1.76
N LEU A 207 -8.76 1.95 2.46
CA LEU A 207 -8.39 1.11 3.60
C LEU A 207 -9.40 1.22 4.75
N LEU A 208 -9.81 2.43 5.13
CA LEU A 208 -10.84 2.64 6.15
C LEU A 208 -12.18 1.99 5.75
N ARG A 209 -12.57 2.14 4.48
CA ARG A 209 -13.76 1.46 3.94
C ARG A 209 -13.62 -0.05 3.96
N ALA A 210 -12.46 -0.58 3.60
CA ALA A 210 -12.19 -2.01 3.62
C ALA A 210 -12.32 -2.56 5.04
N THR A 211 -11.79 -1.87 6.06
CA THR A 211 -11.97 -2.29 7.46
C THR A 211 -13.44 -2.37 7.85
N SER A 212 -14.22 -1.33 7.55
CA SER A 212 -15.66 -1.30 7.86
C SER A 212 -16.45 -2.40 7.14
N GLY A 213 -16.20 -2.60 5.84
CA GLY A 213 -16.89 -3.62 5.05
C GLY A 213 -16.52 -5.06 5.44
N LEU A 214 -15.23 -5.30 5.75
CA LEU A 214 -14.74 -6.65 6.09
C LEU A 214 -14.99 -7.04 7.55
N SER A 215 -15.14 -6.07 8.46
CA SER A 215 -15.53 -6.32 9.85
C SER A 215 -17.03 -6.52 10.05
N ALA A 216 -17.86 -6.04 9.11
CA ALA A 216 -19.31 -6.25 9.13
C ALA A 216 -19.75 -7.66 8.66
N LEU A 217 -18.84 -8.43 8.05
CA LEU A 217 -19.13 -9.79 7.59
C LEU A 217 -19.13 -10.77 8.76
N PRO A 218 -20.08 -11.73 8.81
CA PRO A 218 -20.06 -12.78 9.82
C PRO A 218 -18.78 -13.62 9.70
N CYS A 219 -18.17 -13.97 10.83
CA CYS A 219 -17.03 -14.88 10.85
C CYS A 219 -17.40 -16.20 10.17
N ALA A 220 -16.51 -16.75 9.34
CA ALA A 220 -16.63 -18.15 8.96
C ALA A 220 -16.46 -19.00 10.25
N VAL A 221 -17.52 -19.72 10.60
CA VAL A 221 -17.54 -20.63 11.75
C VAL A 221 -16.94 -21.95 11.27
N SER A 222 -15.91 -22.44 11.97
CA SER A 222 -15.49 -23.82 11.78
C SER A 222 -16.55 -24.72 12.41
N ALA A 223 -17.29 -25.46 11.58
CA ALA A 223 -18.09 -26.57 12.08
C ALA A 223 -17.12 -27.69 12.46
N GLU A 224 -16.81 -27.82 13.76
CA GLU A 224 -16.35 -29.12 14.26
C GLU A 224 -17.45 -30.13 13.90
N PRO A 225 -17.15 -31.24 13.19
CA PRO A 225 -18.09 -32.33 13.13
C PRO A 225 -18.36 -32.76 14.57
N PRO A 226 -19.62 -33.02 14.97
CA PRO A 226 -19.91 -33.45 16.32
C PRO A 226 -19.10 -34.72 16.58
N GLY A 227 -18.13 -34.63 17.50
CA GLY A 227 -17.43 -35.78 18.03
C GLY A 227 -18.43 -36.64 18.80
N GLY A 228 -19.13 -37.51 18.09
CA GLY A 228 -19.71 -38.72 18.66
C GLY A 228 -18.63 -39.81 18.61
N PRO A 229 -18.35 -40.51 19.71
CA PRO A 229 -17.62 -41.76 19.60
C PRO A 229 -18.52 -42.77 18.86
N ASP A 230 -17.88 -43.69 18.14
CA ASP A 230 -18.45 -44.92 17.60
C ASP A 230 -19.30 -44.77 16.31
N HIS A 231 -18.64 -44.99 15.17
CA HIS A 231 -18.80 -46.27 14.45
C HIS A 231 -18.00 -46.28 13.14
N ASP A 232 -16.98 -47.13 13.12
CA ASP A 232 -16.56 -47.84 11.92
C ASP A 232 -17.75 -48.60 11.34
N ALA A 233 -18.22 -48.25 10.14
CA ALA A 233 -18.79 -49.18 9.18
C ALA A 233 -19.08 -48.54 7.82
N ALA A 234 -18.74 -49.29 6.79
CA ALA A 234 -19.35 -49.31 5.44
C ALA A 234 -18.87 -48.26 4.41
N VAL A 235 -17.74 -48.61 3.80
CA VAL A 235 -17.64 -48.84 2.34
C VAL A 235 -19.00 -49.06 1.66
N ILE A 236 -19.30 -48.33 0.57
CA ILE A 236 -19.63 -48.86 -0.77
C ILE A 236 -19.81 -47.69 -1.75
N ALA A 237 -19.28 -47.91 -2.94
CA ALA A 237 -19.22 -47.04 -4.10
C ALA A 237 -20.56 -46.87 -4.85
N SER A 238 -20.46 -46.14 -5.96
CA SER A 238 -21.37 -46.05 -7.13
C SER A 238 -22.44 -44.94 -7.16
N THR A 239 -22.14 -43.96 -8.03
CA THR A 239 -23.00 -43.12 -8.89
C THR A 239 -24.22 -43.85 -9.52
N PRO A 240 -25.08 -43.18 -10.32
CA PRO A 240 -25.84 -41.92 -10.18
C PRO A 240 -27.35 -42.16 -10.50
N ASP A 241 -28.08 -41.10 -10.88
CA ASP A 241 -29.35 -41.05 -11.65
C ASP A 241 -30.70 -40.68 -10.98
N CYS A 242 -31.17 -39.50 -11.42
CA CYS A 242 -32.47 -39.15 -11.98
C CYS A 242 -33.80 -39.37 -11.22
N ARG A 243 -34.39 -38.20 -10.91
CA ARG A 243 -35.76 -37.73 -11.25
C ARG A 243 -36.96 -38.31 -10.47
N PRO A 244 -38.08 -37.55 -10.52
CA PRO A 244 -39.16 -37.90 -11.46
C PRO A 244 -39.26 -36.94 -12.67
#